data_AF-A0A7U4DDR4-F1
#
_entry.id   AF-A0A7U4DDR4-F1
#
_cell.length_a   1.000
_cell.length_b   1.000
_cell.length_c   1.000
_cell.angle_alpha   90.00
_cell.angle_beta   90.00
_cell.angle_gamma   90.00
#
_symmetry.space_group_name_H-M   'P 1'
#
loop_
_entity.id
_entity.type
_entity.pdbx_description
1 polymer ?
#
loop_
_entity_poly.entity_id
_entity_poly.type
_entity_poly.pdbx_seq_one_letter_code
_entity_poly.pdbx_strand_id
1 'polypeptide(L)'
;MYFVYEGQKITLDPNKIQQFGNNLVYADTLLCNTNELIVSKHNGQEISISTKKFTPFFNATFPQMNVQIQWLNIQKTAELNTLIDIDNSLVNNKNDKIPLTLAQQKVLNVKNPKTFDSRYERELIIKNLSRAIQDFVK
;
A
#
# COMPACT_ATOMS: atom_id res chain seq x y z
N MET A 1 -6.69 -19.39 11.49
CA MET A 1 -6.05 -18.69 12.62
C MET A 1 -6.49 -17.23 12.62
N TYR A 2 -6.58 -16.52 13.76
CA TYR A 2 -6.90 -15.09 13.78
C TYR A 2 -6.29 -14.37 14.99
N PHE A 3 -6.21 -13.04 14.93
CA PHE A 3 -6.01 -12.16 16.07
C PHE A 3 -6.99 -10.98 16.01
N VAL A 4 -7.09 -10.21 17.10
CA VAL A 4 -7.92 -9.01 17.15
C VAL A 4 -7.02 -7.79 17.10
N TYR A 5 -7.31 -6.86 16.20
CA TYR A 5 -6.61 -5.59 16.08
C TYR A 5 -7.66 -4.48 15.91
N GLU A 6 -7.61 -3.46 16.79
CA GLU A 6 -8.57 -2.34 16.81
C GLU A 6 -10.04 -2.79 16.76
N GLY A 7 -10.38 -3.84 17.52
CA GLY A 7 -11.74 -4.40 17.57
C GLY A 7 -12.15 -5.21 16.33
N GLN A 8 -11.29 -5.34 15.32
CA GLN A 8 -11.52 -6.12 14.11
C GLN A 8 -10.83 -7.49 14.22
N LYS A 9 -11.55 -8.56 13.82
CA LYS A 9 -10.99 -9.90 13.72
C LYS A 9 -10.21 -10.04 12.41
N ILE A 10 -8.89 -10.19 12.51
CA ILE A 10 -8.00 -10.36 11.37
C ILE A 10 -7.64 -11.83 11.22
N THR A 11 -8.10 -12.45 10.14
CA THR A 11 -7.86 -13.86 9.85
C THR A 11 -6.54 -14.05 9.11
N LEU A 12 -5.71 -14.97 9.58
CA LEU A 12 -4.51 -15.43 8.86
C LEU A 12 -4.84 -16.68 8.05
N ASP A 13 -4.36 -16.69 6.81
CA ASP A 13 -4.29 -17.89 5.97
C ASP A 13 -3.09 -18.74 6.39
N PRO A 14 -3.29 -19.96 6.92
CA PRO A 14 -2.19 -20.83 7.34
C PRO A 14 -1.16 -21.10 6.25
N ASN A 15 -1.56 -21.08 4.97
CA ASN A 15 -0.66 -21.35 3.84
C ASN A 15 0.34 -20.22 3.58
N LYS A 16 0.13 -19.04 4.21
CA LYS A 16 1.01 -17.88 4.10
C LYS A 16 1.98 -17.75 5.27
N ILE A 17 1.96 -18.69 6.22
CA ILE A 17 2.94 -18.75 7.30
C ILE A 17 4.17 -19.48 6.77
N GLN A 18 5.33 -18.84 6.86
CA GLN A 18 6.60 -19.35 6.38
C GLN A 18 7.61 -19.39 7.53
N GLN A 19 8.54 -20.33 7.45
CA GLN A 19 9.66 -20.38 8.39
C GLN A 19 10.83 -19.56 7.84
N PHE A 20 11.30 -18.58 8.62
CA PHE A 20 12.45 -17.76 8.30
C PHE A 20 13.48 -17.87 9.44
N GLY A 21 14.50 -18.70 9.21
CA GLY A 21 15.43 -19.11 10.27
C GLY A 21 14.67 -19.86 11.38
N ASN A 22 14.75 -19.35 12.61
CA ASN A 22 14.06 -19.93 13.77
C ASN A 22 12.67 -19.33 14.02
N ASN A 23 12.25 -18.35 13.22
CA ASN A 23 11.01 -17.61 13.43
C ASN A 23 9.94 -18.01 12.42
N LEU A 24 8.67 -17.95 12.80
CA LEU A 24 7.56 -17.99 11.86
C LEU A 24 7.19 -16.57 11.45
N VAL A 25 7.01 -16.35 10.16
CA VAL A 25 6.64 -15.07 9.58
C VAL A 25 5.41 -15.23 8.70
N TYR A 26 4.53 -14.23 8.71
CA TYR A 26 3.43 -14.16 7.78
C TYR A 26 3.88 -13.47 6.49
N ALA A 27 3.60 -14.08 5.33
CA ALA A 27 4.12 -13.63 4.04
C ALA A 27 3.53 -12.29 3.56
N ASP A 28 2.28 -11.99 3.95
CA ASP A 28 1.61 -10.74 3.58
C ASP A 28 1.86 -9.66 4.64
N THR A 29 1.76 -8.40 4.21
CA THR A 29 1.84 -7.23 5.11
C THR A 29 0.44 -6.78 5.51
N LEU A 30 0.22 -6.49 6.78
CA LEU A 30 -1.03 -5.88 7.23
C LEU A 30 -0.98 -4.37 6.99
N LEU A 31 -1.86 -3.84 6.14
CA LEU A 31 -2.10 -2.40 6.05
C LEU A 31 -2.94 -1.97 7.25
N CYS A 32 -2.42 -1.09 8.11
CA CYS A 32 -3.10 -0.64 9.33
C CYS A 32 -2.58 0.73 9.80
N ASN A 33 -2.81 1.07 11.07
CA ASN A 33 -2.44 2.37 11.65
C ASN A 33 -1.05 2.39 12.32
N THR A 34 -0.32 1.28 12.28
CA THR A 34 1.01 1.14 12.89
C THR A 34 2.04 0.56 11.92
N ASN A 35 3.32 0.85 12.18
CA ASN A 35 4.47 0.19 11.55
C ASN A 35 5.12 -0.83 12.50
N GLU A 36 4.56 -1.03 13.69
CA GLU A 36 5.08 -1.99 14.66
C GLU A 36 4.81 -3.42 14.22
N LEU A 37 5.79 -4.30 14.44
CA LEU A 37 5.63 -5.73 14.21
C LEU A 37 4.54 -6.27 15.15
N ILE A 38 3.54 -6.94 14.60
CA ILE A 38 2.54 -7.65 15.41
C ILE A 38 3.02 -9.08 15.60
N VAL A 39 3.02 -9.55 16.85
CA VAL A 39 3.34 -10.94 17.19
C VAL A 39 2.06 -11.64 17.61
N SER A 40 1.71 -12.72 16.92
CA SER A 40 0.57 -13.57 17.27
C SER A 40 1.05 -14.96 17.65
N LYS A 41 0.58 -15.48 18.78
CA LYS A 41 0.88 -16.86 19.21
C LYS A 41 -0.11 -17.85 18.61
N HIS A 42 0.40 -18.95 18.07
CA HIS A 42 -0.40 -20.07 17.60
C HIS A 42 0.28 -21.38 17.94
N ASN A 43 -0.43 -22.27 18.65
CA ASN A 43 0.10 -23.57 19.11
C ASN A 43 1.47 -23.47 19.83
N GLY A 44 1.66 -22.41 20.63
CA GLY A 44 2.90 -22.19 21.38
C GLY A 44 4.04 -21.57 20.56
N GLN A 45 3.87 -21.35 19.26
CA GLN A 45 4.85 -20.68 18.40
C GLN A 45 4.43 -19.24 18.11
N GLU A 46 5.41 -18.33 18.08
CA GLU A 46 5.20 -16.93 17.72
C GLU A 46 5.30 -16.74 16.21
N ILE A 47 4.30 -16.06 15.65
CA ILE A 47 4.25 -15.67 14.25
C ILE A 47 4.36 -14.15 14.18
N SER A 48 5.41 -13.69 13.51
CA SER A 48 5.70 -12.29 13.26
C SER A 48 4.96 -11.81 12.02
N ILE A 49 4.23 -10.71 12.17
CA ILE A 49 3.41 -10.10 11.13
C ILE A 49 3.95 -8.70 10.86
N SER A 50 4.46 -8.49 9.65
CA SER A 50 4.85 -7.16 9.18
C SER A 50 3.62 -6.29 8.99
N THR A 51 3.71 -5.05 9.44
CA THR A 51 2.67 -4.04 9.27
C THR A 51 3.18 -2.92 8.38
N LYS A 52 2.24 -2.20 7.78
CA LYS A 52 2.49 -0.96 7.07
C LYS A 52 1.46 0.06 7.52
N LYS A 53 1.95 1.15 8.11
CA LYS A 53 1.13 2.30 8.47
C LYS A 53 0.64 3.00 7.21
N PHE A 54 -0.66 3.18 7.10
CA PHE A 54 -1.24 4.04 6.09
C PHE A 54 -0.99 5.51 6.46
N THR A 55 -0.46 6.27 5.51
CA THR A 55 -0.30 7.72 5.62
C THR A 55 -1.24 8.36 4.60
N PRO A 56 -2.08 9.33 5.01
CA PRO A 56 -2.93 10.06 4.09
C PRO A 56 -2.12 10.72 2.96
N PHE A 57 -2.71 10.70 1.76
CA PHE A 57 -2.12 11.30 0.57
C PHE A 57 -2.40 12.80 0.57
N PHE A 58 -1.40 13.61 0.23
CA PHE A 58 -1.50 15.07 0.23
C PHE A 58 -2.25 15.62 -0.98
N ASN A 59 -2.09 14.98 -2.14
CA ASN A 59 -2.65 15.49 -3.40
C ASN A 59 -3.91 14.76 -3.84
N ALA A 60 -4.25 13.63 -3.23
CA ALA A 60 -5.49 12.94 -3.54
C ALA A 60 -6.70 13.74 -3.04
N THR A 61 -7.81 13.72 -3.77
CA THR A 61 -9.03 14.50 -3.45
C THR A 61 -9.81 13.97 -2.22
N PHE A 62 -9.19 13.14 -1.39
CA PHE A 62 -9.78 12.54 -0.21
C PHE A 62 -8.93 12.85 1.04
N PRO A 63 -9.04 14.07 1.60
CA PRO A 63 -8.13 14.54 2.66
C PRO A 63 -8.29 13.83 4.02
N GLN A 64 -9.35 13.02 4.22
CA GLN A 64 -9.64 12.35 5.50
C GLN A 64 -10.15 10.92 5.28
N MET A 65 -9.25 10.00 4.93
CA MET A 65 -9.57 8.59 4.77
C MET A 65 -9.08 7.77 5.95
N ASN A 66 -9.96 6.92 6.48
CA ASN A 66 -9.53 5.88 7.39
C ASN A 66 -8.90 4.75 6.59
N VAL A 67 -7.83 4.16 7.11
CA VAL A 67 -7.23 2.98 6.47
C VAL A 67 -8.23 1.84 6.42
N GLN A 68 -8.35 1.20 5.26
CA GLN A 68 -8.98 -0.10 5.20
C GLN A 68 -7.99 -1.13 5.74
N ILE A 69 -8.22 -1.62 6.97
CA ILE A 69 -7.40 -2.69 7.54
C ILE A 69 -7.54 -3.93 6.65
N GLN A 70 -6.45 -4.35 6.01
CA GLN A 70 -6.44 -5.43 5.05
C GLN A 70 -5.06 -6.05 4.86
N TRP A 71 -5.02 -7.27 4.34
CA TRP A 71 -3.79 -7.94 3.94
C TRP A 71 -3.34 -7.49 2.54
N LEU A 72 -2.08 -7.11 2.43
CA LEU A 72 -1.43 -6.80 1.17
C LEU A 72 -0.42 -7.90 0.83
N ASN A 73 -0.62 -8.56 -0.30
CA ASN A 73 0.42 -9.39 -0.88
C ASN A 73 1.54 -8.51 -1.47
N ILE A 74 2.63 -9.13 -1.92
CA ILE A 74 3.80 -8.44 -2.48
C ILE A 74 3.42 -7.46 -3.61
N GLN A 75 2.49 -7.84 -4.49
CA GLN A 75 2.06 -7.01 -5.61
C GLN A 75 1.31 -5.76 -5.14
N LYS A 76 0.31 -5.93 -4.25
CA LYS A 76 -0.47 -4.81 -3.70
C LYS A 76 0.38 -3.90 -2.81
N THR A 77 1.37 -4.44 -2.10
CA THR A 77 2.35 -3.65 -1.35
C THR A 77 3.20 -2.78 -2.28
N ALA A 78 3.68 -3.35 -3.40
CA ALA A 78 4.43 -2.60 -4.40
C ALA A 78 3.59 -1.52 -5.10
N GLU A 79 2.32 -1.82 -5.38
CA GLU A 79 1.35 -0.87 -5.91
C GLU A 79 1.17 0.32 -4.96
N LEU A 80 0.91 0.07 -3.67
CA LEU A 80 0.76 1.12 -2.67
C LEU A 80 2.04 1.97 -2.51
N ASN A 81 3.22 1.35 -2.48
CA ASN A 81 4.49 2.09 -2.43
C ASN A 81 4.64 3.02 -3.65
N THR A 82 4.29 2.52 -4.84
CA THR A 82 4.35 3.32 -6.08
C THR A 82 3.40 4.52 -6.01
N LEU A 83 2.19 4.33 -5.46
CA LEU A 83 1.23 5.44 -5.26
C LEU A 83 1.79 6.49 -4.31
N ILE A 84 2.39 6.08 -3.18
CA ILE A 84 3.03 6.98 -2.21
C ILE A 84 4.16 7.78 -2.89
N ASP A 85 4.99 7.13 -3.71
CA ASP A 85 6.07 7.80 -4.43
C ASP A 85 5.54 8.85 -5.43
N ILE A 86 4.41 8.57 -6.08
CA ILE A 86 3.74 9.53 -6.97
C ILE A 86 3.26 10.75 -6.18
N ASP A 87 2.62 10.54 -5.03
CA ASP A 87 2.13 11.63 -4.19
C ASP A 87 3.28 12.51 -3.68
N ASN A 88 4.37 11.90 -3.22
CA ASN A 88 5.58 12.61 -2.81
C ASN A 88 6.18 13.42 -3.97
N SER A 89 6.18 12.87 -5.19
CA SER A 89 6.63 13.58 -6.39
C SER A 89 5.75 14.80 -6.69
N LEU A 90 4.43 14.66 -6.53
CA LEU A 90 3.47 15.76 -6.70
C LEU A 90 3.69 16.87 -5.67
N VAL A 91 4.01 16.55 -4.41
CA VAL A 91 4.32 17.55 -3.38
C VAL A 91 5.59 18.35 -3.75
N ASN A 92 6.63 17.66 -4.22
CA ASN A 92 7.94 18.26 -4.47
C ASN A 92 8.07 18.96 -5.84
N ASN A 93 7.15 18.71 -6.77
CA ASN A 93 7.20 19.23 -8.13
C ASN A 93 6.01 20.15 -8.42
N LYS A 94 6.27 21.43 -8.68
CA LYS A 94 5.23 22.44 -9.01
C LYS A 94 4.97 22.61 -10.51
N ASN A 95 5.59 21.80 -11.37
CA ASN A 95 5.33 21.85 -12.80
C ASN A 95 3.93 21.30 -13.13
N ASP A 96 3.30 21.88 -14.15
CA ASP A 96 2.00 21.41 -14.67
C ASP A 96 2.10 20.02 -15.29
N LYS A 97 3.29 19.65 -15.77
CA LYS A 97 3.56 18.35 -16.39
C LYS A 97 4.67 17.61 -15.67
N ILE A 98 4.38 16.38 -15.24
CA ILE A 98 5.29 15.56 -14.45
C ILE A 98 5.63 14.29 -15.23
N PRO A 99 6.92 13.92 -15.37
CA PRO A 99 7.30 12.66 -15.96
C PRO A 99 6.90 11.51 -15.04
N LEU A 100 6.32 10.45 -15.61
CA LEU A 100 6.00 9.23 -14.87
C LEU A 100 6.83 8.06 -15.38
N THR A 101 7.37 7.25 -14.47
CA THR A 101 8.01 5.99 -14.84
C THR A 101 6.99 4.99 -15.39
N LEU A 102 7.44 3.96 -16.10
CA LEU A 102 6.54 2.93 -16.63
C LEU A 102 5.72 2.24 -15.52
N ALA A 103 6.32 2.04 -14.35
CA ALA A 103 5.64 1.46 -13.19
C ALA A 103 4.53 2.38 -12.68
N GLN A 104 4.81 3.68 -12.53
CA GLN A 104 3.83 4.68 -12.10
C GLN A 104 2.68 4.80 -13.11
N GLN A 105 2.97 4.77 -14.41
CA GLN A 105 1.95 4.80 -15.46
C GLN A 105 1.00 3.58 -15.38
N LYS A 106 1.54 2.38 -15.11
CA LYS A 106 0.74 1.16 -14.95
C LYS A 106 -0.15 1.23 -13.71
N VAL A 107 0.41 1.66 -12.57
CA VAL A 107 -0.32 1.78 -11.30
C VAL A 107 -1.43 2.84 -11.37
N LEU A 108 -1.19 3.95 -12.07
CA LEU A 108 -2.22 4.96 -12.34
C LEU A 108 -3.18 4.59 -13.47
N ASN A 109 -3.07 3.39 -14.04
CA ASN A 109 -3.87 2.90 -15.17
C ASN A 109 -3.95 3.91 -16.33
N VAL A 110 -2.80 4.50 -16.68
CA VAL A 110 -2.69 5.45 -17.79
C VAL A 110 -2.90 4.70 -19.11
N LYS A 111 -3.74 5.27 -20.00
CA LYS A 111 -3.95 4.71 -21.33
C LYS A 111 -2.64 4.76 -22.14
N ASN A 112 -2.24 3.61 -22.70
CA ASN A 112 -1.05 3.45 -23.54
C ASN A 112 0.26 3.90 -22.85
N PRO A 113 0.73 3.13 -21.85
CA PRO A 113 1.94 3.48 -21.11
C PRO A 113 3.18 3.48 -22.03
N LYS A 114 4.02 4.51 -21.90
CA LYS A 114 5.18 4.77 -22.75
C LYS A 114 6.48 4.65 -21.95
N THR A 115 7.55 4.27 -22.65
CA THR A 115 8.84 3.91 -22.04
C THR A 115 9.75 5.11 -21.75
N PHE A 116 9.57 6.29 -22.38
CA PHE A 116 10.45 7.45 -22.20
C PHE A 116 9.72 8.82 -22.25
N ASP A 117 10.21 9.77 -21.46
CA ASP A 117 9.92 11.23 -21.40
C ASP A 117 8.45 11.67 -21.47
N SER A 118 7.53 10.75 -21.22
CA SER A 118 6.11 11.05 -21.25
C SER A 118 5.73 11.79 -19.99
N ARG A 119 5.43 13.07 -20.17
CA ARG A 119 4.95 13.94 -19.11
C ARG A 119 3.44 14.03 -19.18
N TYR A 120 2.82 13.91 -18.01
CA TYR A 120 1.37 13.92 -17.87
C TYR A 120 0.94 15.16 -17.11
N GLU A 121 -0.23 15.69 -17.48
CA GLU A 121 -0.84 16.80 -16.75
C GLU A 121 -1.04 16.43 -15.28
N ARG A 122 -0.63 17.32 -14.39
CA ARG A 122 -0.71 17.14 -12.93
C ARG A 122 -2.11 16.76 -12.49
N GLU A 123 -3.13 17.42 -13.04
CA GLU A 123 -4.54 17.16 -12.72
C GLU A 123 -4.97 15.73 -13.09
N LEU A 124 -4.46 15.21 -14.21
CA LEU A 124 -4.72 13.83 -14.63
C LEU A 124 -4.08 12.83 -13.67
N ILE A 125 -2.84 13.10 -13.23
CA ILE A 125 -2.13 12.27 -12.25
C ILE A 125 -2.91 12.26 -10.93
N ILE A 126 -3.31 13.43 -10.43
CA ILE A 126 -4.10 13.56 -9.20
C ILE A 126 -5.42 12.80 -9.30
N LYS A 127 -6.14 12.93 -10.42
CA LYS A 127 -7.39 12.23 -10.65
C LYS A 127 -7.22 10.70 -10.62
N ASN A 128 -6.19 10.19 -11.29
CA ASN A 128 -5.94 8.75 -11.34
C ASN A 128 -5.43 8.22 -9.99
N LEU A 129 -4.58 8.99 -9.30
CA LEU A 129 -4.10 8.70 -7.96
C LEU A 129 -5.27 8.57 -7.00
N SER A 130 -6.17 9.55 -7.00
CA SER A 130 -7.37 9.58 -6.16
C SER A 130 -8.29 8.39 -6.40
N ARG A 131 -8.35 7.88 -7.63
CA ARG A 131 -9.09 6.66 -7.95
C ARG A 131 -8.36 5.40 -7.45
N ALA A 132 -7.06 5.29 -7.71
CA ALA A 132 -6.28 4.10 -7.37
C ALA A 132 -6.20 3.87 -5.85
N ILE A 133 -6.16 4.93 -5.05
CA ILE A 133 -6.09 4.80 -3.59
C ILE A 133 -7.39 4.26 -2.95
N GLN A 134 -8.51 4.26 -3.67
CA GLN A 134 -9.81 3.78 -3.16
C GLN A 134 -9.75 2.31 -2.72
N ASP A 135 -8.85 1.51 -3.30
CA ASP A 135 -8.63 0.12 -2.91
C ASP A 135 -8.05 -0.03 -1.48
N PHE A 136 -7.50 1.05 -0.90
CA PHE A 136 -6.72 1.01 0.34
C PHE A 136 -7.39 1.70 1.54
N VAL A 137 -8.57 2.29 1.33
CA VAL A 137 -9.20 3.26 2.24
C VAL A 137 -10.71 3.01 2.38
N LYS A 138 -11.28 3.47 3.50
CA LYS A 138 -12.73 3.45 3.78
C LYS A 138 -13.30 4.85 3.90
#